data_AF-A0A9R1TTQ6-F1
#
_entry.id   AF-A0A9R1TTQ6-F1
#
_cell.length_a   1.000
_cell.length_b   1.000
_cell.length_c   1.000
_cell.angle_alpha   90.00
_cell.angle_beta   90.00
_cell.angle_gamma   90.00
#
_symmetry.space_group_name_H-M   'P 1'
#
loop_
_entity.id
_entity.type
_entity.pdbx_description
1 polymer ?
#
loop_
_entity_poly.entity_id
_entity_poly.type
_entity_poly.pdbx_seq_one_letter_code
_entity_poly.pdbx_strand_id
1 'polypeptide(L)'
;MAATAPSAVRDFHPDDGARLREIVHYVMKHTRYTEGQAKKAVIEVLKSGITAKTIVKTSKGKYVLCTADKPEGLHYRIRQPKFSDSSSDSSE
;
A
#
# COMPACT_ATOMS: atom_id res chain seq x y z
N MET A 1 -35.80 -13.82 -11.32
CA MET A 1 -34.65 -13.79 -10.39
C MET A 1 -33.41 -13.47 -11.21
N ALA A 2 -33.00 -12.19 -11.24
CA ALA A 2 -31.77 -11.78 -11.90
C ALA A 2 -30.67 -11.71 -10.83
N ALA A 3 -29.66 -12.58 -10.94
CA ALA A 3 -28.50 -12.55 -10.08
C ALA A 3 -27.63 -11.35 -10.48
N THR A 4 -27.70 -10.28 -9.70
CA THR A 4 -26.79 -9.14 -9.78
C THR A 4 -25.38 -9.64 -9.44
N ALA A 5 -24.53 -9.76 -10.47
CA ALA A 5 -23.11 -10.04 -10.28
C ALA A 5 -22.48 -8.92 -9.42
N PRO A 6 -21.64 -9.23 -8.43
CA PRO A 6 -20.88 -8.20 -7.73
C PRO A 6 -19.81 -7.65 -8.68
N SER A 7 -20.18 -6.61 -9.45
CA SER A 7 -19.28 -5.81 -10.27
C SER A 7 -18.44 -4.91 -9.37
N ALA A 8 -17.45 -5.50 -8.70
CA ALA A 8 -16.46 -4.76 -7.91
C ALA A 8 -15.16 -4.54 -8.67
N VAL A 9 -15.21 -4.46 -10.00
CA VAL A 9 -14.12 -3.87 -10.78
C VAL A 9 -14.35 -2.37 -10.71
N ARG A 10 -13.79 -1.72 -9.68
CA ARG A 10 -13.82 -0.27 -9.57
C ARG A 10 -13.27 0.31 -10.88
N ASP A 11 -14.01 1.22 -11.49
CA ASP A 11 -13.59 1.95 -12.68
C ASP A 11 -12.38 2.83 -12.34
N PHE A 12 -11.17 2.26 -12.37
CA PHE A 12 -9.94 3.03 -12.28
C PHE A 12 -9.84 3.89 -13.53
N HIS A 13 -9.73 5.21 -13.39
CA HIS A 13 -9.51 6.05 -14.55
C HIS A 13 -8.21 5.59 -15.23
N PRO A 14 -8.14 5.47 -16.56
CA PRO A 14 -6.97 4.93 -17.24
C PRO A 14 -5.69 5.76 -16.99
N ASP A 15 -5.83 6.98 -16.49
CA ASP A 15 -4.71 7.84 -16.12
C ASP A 15 -4.29 7.72 -14.64
N ASP A 16 -5.07 7.03 -13.82
CA ASP A 16 -4.71 6.75 -12.43
C ASP A 16 -3.56 5.74 -12.32
N GLY A 17 -2.81 5.84 -11.23
CA GLY A 17 -1.69 4.95 -10.91
C GLY A 17 -0.33 5.42 -11.43
N ALA A 18 0.68 4.59 -11.17
CA ALA A 18 2.08 4.90 -11.45
C ALA A 18 2.72 3.84 -12.34
N ARG A 19 3.64 4.27 -13.22
CA ARG A 19 4.49 3.38 -14.01
C ARG A 19 5.56 2.75 -13.12
N LEU A 20 6.05 1.57 -13.53
CA LEU A 20 7.13 0.87 -12.81
C LEU A 20 8.32 1.79 -12.52
N ARG A 21 8.74 2.61 -13.50
CA ARG A 21 9.88 3.53 -13.34
C ARG A 21 9.65 4.57 -12.24
N GLU A 22 8.44 5.11 -12.16
CA GLU A 22 8.07 6.12 -11.16
C GLU A 22 8.07 5.51 -9.76
N ILE A 23 7.54 4.29 -9.61
CA ILE A 23 7.55 3.54 -8.35
C ILE A 23 8.98 3.21 -7.93
N VAL A 24 9.81 2.73 -8.85
CA VAL A 24 11.23 2.41 -8.56
C VAL A 24 11.99 3.66 -8.16
N HIS A 25 11.81 4.78 -8.87
CA HIS A 25 12.44 6.04 -8.53
C HIS A 25 12.02 6.54 -7.14
N TYR A 26 10.74 6.43 -6.81
CA TYR A 26 10.23 6.74 -5.48
C TYR A 26 10.90 5.86 -4.40
N VAL A 27 10.96 4.55 -4.60
CA VAL A 27 11.61 3.63 -3.65
C VAL A 27 13.09 3.98 -3.48
N MET A 28 13.82 4.27 -4.56
CA MET A 28 15.22 4.69 -4.48
C MET A 28 15.40 6.01 -3.72
N LYS A 29 14.47 6.96 -3.86
CA LYS A 29 14.52 8.23 -3.13
C LYS A 29 14.33 8.06 -1.61
N HIS A 30 13.59 7.03 -1.21
CA HIS A 30 13.20 6.80 0.19
C HIS A 30 13.92 5.62 0.87
N THR A 31 14.81 4.93 0.15
CA THR A 31 15.59 3.80 0.65
C THR A 31 17.04 3.91 0.20
N ARG A 32 17.93 3.06 0.71
CA ARG A 32 19.34 3.01 0.26
C ARG A 32 19.57 1.97 -0.84
N TYR A 33 18.53 1.61 -1.59
CA TYR A 33 18.62 0.57 -2.62
C TYR A 33 19.26 1.09 -3.91
N THR A 34 20.09 0.24 -4.51
CA THR A 34 20.51 0.44 -5.91
C THR A 34 19.32 0.23 -6.84
N GLU A 35 19.39 0.74 -8.07
CA GLU A 35 18.30 0.61 -9.05
C GLU A 35 17.89 -0.86 -9.26
N GLY A 36 18.87 -1.77 -9.37
CA GLY A 36 18.60 -3.20 -9.52
C GLY A 36 17.88 -3.82 -8.33
N GLN A 37 18.27 -3.45 -7.10
CA GLN A 37 17.63 -3.90 -5.86
C GLN A 37 16.20 -3.36 -5.74
N ALA A 38 16.02 -2.05 -5.98
CA ALA A 38 14.71 -1.41 -5.94
C ALA A 38 13.77 -2.02 -6.98
N LYS A 39 14.24 -2.21 -8.22
CA LYS A 39 13.46 -2.84 -9.29
C LYS A 39 13.05 -4.26 -8.94
N LYS A 40 13.95 -5.08 -8.40
CA LYS A 40 13.64 -6.46 -7.99
C LYS A 40 12.56 -6.48 -6.90
N ALA A 41 12.74 -5.69 -5.85
CA ALA A 41 11.80 -5.60 -4.74
C ALA A 41 10.42 -5.10 -5.21
N VAL A 42 10.38 -4.05 -6.03
CA VAL A 42 9.11 -3.51 -6.57
C VAL A 42 8.39 -4.54 -7.42
N ILE A 43 9.09 -5.29 -8.29
CA ILE A 43 8.46 -6.33 -9.11
C ILE A 43 7.84 -7.42 -8.24
N GLU A 44 8.53 -7.85 -7.18
CA GLU A 44 8.03 -8.87 -6.26
C GLU A 44 6.77 -8.40 -5.52
N VAL A 45 6.78 -7.17 -4.99
CA VAL A 45 5.62 -6.56 -4.34
C VAL A 45 4.44 -6.41 -5.31
N LEU A 46 4.69 -5.94 -6.54
CA LEU A 46 3.64 -5.80 -7.55
C LEU A 46 3.03 -7.14 -7.94
N LYS A 47 3.84 -8.19 -8.10
CA LYS A 47 3.34 -9.55 -8.35
C LYS A 47 2.46 -10.03 -7.20
N SER A 48 2.95 -9.93 -5.97
CA SER A 48 2.20 -10.33 -4.77
C SER A 48 0.90 -9.55 -4.62
N GLY A 49 0.92 -8.23 -4.88
CA GLY A 49 -0.29 -7.39 -4.84
C GLY A 49 -1.30 -7.72 -5.92
N ILE A 50 -0.86 -8.08 -7.14
CA ILE A 50 -1.76 -8.56 -8.20
C ILE A 50 -2.38 -9.90 -7.80
N THR A 51 -1.59 -10.84 -7.27
CA THR A 51 -2.11 -12.13 -6.77
C THR A 51 -3.10 -11.94 -5.64
N ALA A 52 -2.83 -11.01 -4.72
CA ALA A 52 -3.73 -10.65 -3.62
C ALA A 52 -4.93 -9.79 -4.03
N LYS A 53 -5.06 -9.43 -5.33
CA LYS A 53 -6.08 -8.51 -5.86
C LYS A 53 -6.10 -7.13 -5.17
N THR A 54 -4.98 -6.73 -4.56
CA THR A 54 -4.80 -5.40 -3.95
C THR A 54 -4.18 -4.41 -4.93
N ILE A 55 -3.61 -4.87 -6.04
CA ILE A 55 -3.04 -4.04 -7.09
C ILE A 55 -3.59 -4.51 -8.44
N VAL A 56 -4.01 -3.56 -9.26
CA VAL A 56 -4.40 -3.81 -10.66
C VAL A 56 -3.41 -3.13 -11.58
N LYS A 57 -3.01 -3.87 -12.62
CA LYS A 57 -2.24 -3.33 -13.73
C LYS A 57 -3.19 -2.87 -14.82
N THR A 58 -3.16 -1.58 -15.16
CA THR A 58 -4.00 -1.00 -16.20
C THR A 58 -3.49 -1.37 -17.60
N SER A 59 -4.35 -1.25 -18.61
CA SER A 59 -3.99 -1.46 -20.03
C SER A 59 -2.87 -0.54 -20.51
N LYS A 60 -2.72 0.65 -19.90
CA LYS A 60 -1.62 1.59 -20.14
C LYS A 60 -0.31 1.24 -19.41
N GLY A 61 -0.25 0.08 -18.74
CA GLY A 61 0.94 -0.39 -18.03
C GLY A 61 1.24 0.34 -16.72
N LYS A 62 0.24 1.02 -16.14
CA LYS A 62 0.32 1.62 -14.80
C LYS A 62 -0.15 0.62 -13.75
N TYR A 63 0.31 0.80 -12.51
CA TYR A 63 -0.13 0.03 -11.36
C TYR A 63 -0.97 0.93 -10.47
N VAL A 64 -2.16 0.46 -10.12
CA VAL A 64 -3.12 1.15 -9.27
C VAL A 64 -3.38 0.30 -8.05
N LEU A 65 -3.37 0.91 -6.87
CA LEU A 65 -3.79 0.26 -5.65
C LEU A 65 -5.32 0.12 -5.70
N CYS A 66 -5.81 -1.11 -5.61
CA CYS A 66 -7.20 -1.33 -5.27
C CYS A 66 -7.36 -0.87 -3.83
N THR A 67 -8.03 0.26 -3.65
CA THR A 67 -8.62 0.59 -2.37
C THR A 67 -9.66 -0.49 -2.10
N ALA A 68 -9.26 -1.61 -1.51
CA ALA A 68 -10.18 -2.35 -0.67
C ALA A 68 -10.65 -1.30 0.34
N ASP A 69 -11.96 -1.09 0.43
CA ASP A 69 -12.55 -0.21 1.41
C ASP A 69 -11.75 -0.32 2.70
N LYS A 70 -11.18 0.80 3.14
CA LYS A 70 -10.67 0.93 4.50
C LYS A 70 -11.75 0.28 5.36
N PRO A 71 -11.48 -0.82 6.09
CA PRO A 71 -12.56 -1.54 6.75
C PRO A 71 -13.34 -0.53 7.56
N GLU A 72 -14.65 -0.40 7.31
CA GLU A 72 -15.51 0.49 8.08
C GLU A 72 -15.30 0.13 9.55
N GLY A 73 -14.62 1.01 10.30
CA GLY A 73 -14.23 0.76 11.69
C GLY A 73 -12.73 0.84 12.00
N LEU A 74 -11.82 0.91 11.02
CA LEU A 74 -10.38 1.09 11.31
C LEU A 74 -10.06 2.58 11.58
N HIS A 75 -10.53 3.07 12.72
CA HIS A 75 -10.09 4.32 13.33
C HIS A 75 -8.76 4.08 14.06
N TYR A 76 -7.63 4.09 13.34
CA TYR A 76 -6.33 4.23 14.00
C TYR A 76 -6.23 5.63 14.60
N ARG A 77 -6.74 5.81 15.83
CA ARG A 77 -6.32 6.90 16.71
C ARG A 77 -4.96 6.50 17.24
N ILE A 78 -3.90 6.91 16.54
CA ILE A 78 -2.56 6.96 17.12
C ILE A 78 -2.67 7.89 18.33
N ARG A 79 -2.87 7.31 19.52
CA ARG A 79 -2.75 8.06 20.77
C ARG A 79 -1.28 8.40 20.91
N GLN A 80 -0.97 9.68 21.11
CA GLN A 80 0.40 10.12 21.42
C GLN A 80 0.98 9.24 22.54
N PRO A 81 2.26 8.83 22.44
CA PRO A 81 2.90 8.12 23.53
C PRO A 81 2.85 9.00 24.78
N LYS A 82 2.08 8.58 25.78
CA LYS A 82 2.18 9.16 27.12
C LYS A 82 3.44 8.59 27.73
N PHE A 83 4.51 9.37 27.70
CA PHE A 83 5.65 9.17 28.58
C PHE A 83 5.22 9.62 29.98
N SER A 84 4.51 8.76 30.70
CA SER A 84 4.34 8.95 32.15
C SER A 84 5.64 8.52 32.81
N ASP A 85 6.50 9.51 33.04
CA ASP A 85 7.74 9.40 33.77
C ASP A 85 7.44 9.36 35.27
N SER A 86 7.01 8.20 35.76
CA SER A 86 6.90 7.93 37.18
C SER A 86 7.45 6.55 37.47
N SER A 87 8.74 6.39 37.17
CA SER A 87 9.56 5.37 37.82
C SER A 87 9.92 5.92 39.20
N SER A 88 9.10 5.61 40.20
CA SER A 88 9.52 5.79 41.59
C SER A 88 10.49 4.67 41.92
N ASP A 89 11.77 5.02 41.91
CA ASP A 89 12.84 4.26 42.56
C ASP A 89 12.53 4.23 44.06
N SER A 90 11.97 3.12 44.54
CA SER A 90 11.94 2.80 45.97
C SER A 90 13.05 1.80 46.20
N SER A 91 14.24 2.34 46.48
CA SER A 91 15.30 1.60 47.15
C SER A 91 15.03 1.64 48.65
N GLU A 92 14.62 0.50 49.22
CA GLU A 92 14.77 0.17 50.66
C GLU A 92 15.33 -1.25 50.77
#